data_AF-A0AAN6WKA4-F1
#
_entry.id   AF-A0AAN6WKA4-F1
#
_cell.length_a   1.000
_cell.length_b   1.000
_cell.length_c   1.000
_cell.angle_alpha   90.00
_cell.angle_beta   90.00
_cell.angle_gamma   90.00
#
_symmetry.space_group_name_H-M   'P 1'
#
loop_
_entity.id
_entity.type
_entity.pdbx_description
1 polymer ?
#
loop_
_entity_poly.entity_id
_entity_poly.type
_entity_poly.pdbx_seq_one_letter_code
_entity_poly.pdbx_strand_id
1 'polypeptide(L)'
;YLGCFIDRESPHRLLSGENSRNLANPAMTNEMCEGICDGYAYFGTENGNECFCSDTLPAEAAAQRKAPENECRMFCAGRMNSKSESCGGFWRIGVFRRDS
;
A
#
# COMPACT_ATOMS: atom_id res chain seq x y z
N TYR A 1 -2.51 9.93 0.84
CA TYR A 1 -1.34 9.37 0.11
C TYR A 1 -0.06 10.02 0.61
N LEU A 2 0.96 9.22 0.93
CA LEU A 2 2.28 9.67 1.44
C LEU A 2 3.40 9.50 0.41
N GLY A 3 3.22 8.59 -0.56
CA GLY A 3 4.13 8.41 -1.68
C GLY A 3 4.27 6.97 -2.13
N CYS A 4 5.11 6.81 -3.15
CA CYS A 4 5.57 5.52 -3.62
C CYS A 4 6.85 5.11 -2.88
N PHE A 5 6.92 3.85 -2.43
CA PHE A 5 8.06 3.33 -1.72
C PHE A 5 8.47 1.94 -2.22
N ILE A 6 9.77 1.65 -2.13
CA ILE A 6 10.33 0.31 -2.32
C ILE A 6 9.85 -0.55 -1.16
N ASP A 7 9.12 -1.61 -1.48
CA ASP A 7 8.81 -2.68 -0.54
C ASP A 7 9.72 -3.89 -0.78
N ARG A 8 9.78 -4.80 0.18
CA ARG A 8 10.57 -6.04 0.10
C ARG A 8 9.82 -7.19 0.74
N GLU A 9 10.25 -8.41 0.45
CA GLU A 9 9.73 -9.59 1.12
C GLU A 9 9.91 -9.53 2.65
N SER A 10 9.10 -10.30 3.37
CA SER A 10 9.21 -10.45 4.82
C SER A 10 10.61 -10.94 5.19
N PRO A 11 11.24 -10.40 6.25
CA PRO A 11 10.69 -9.51 7.28
C PRO A 11 10.85 -8.01 6.99
N HIS A 12 11.23 -7.62 5.76
CA HIS A 12 11.62 -6.25 5.44
C HIS A 12 10.50 -5.39 4.84
N ARG A 13 9.25 -5.87 4.86
CA ARG A 13 8.06 -5.14 4.43
C ARG A 13 8.00 -3.75 5.09
N LEU A 14 7.68 -2.71 4.34
CA LEU A 14 7.64 -1.34 4.86
C LEU A 14 6.49 -1.14 5.85
N LEU A 15 5.30 -1.65 5.52
CA LEU A 15 4.16 -1.74 6.44
C LEU A 15 4.20 -3.10 7.12
N SER A 16 4.98 -3.19 8.19
CA SER A 16 5.14 -4.37 9.04
C SER A 16 5.25 -3.97 10.51
N GLY A 17 5.24 -4.96 11.40
CA GLY A 17 5.31 -4.76 12.86
C GLY A 17 4.39 -5.72 13.60
N GLU A 18 4.36 -5.62 14.94
CA GLU A 18 3.54 -6.49 15.80
C GLU A 18 2.05 -6.44 15.45
N ASN A 19 1.53 -5.24 15.13
CA ASN A 19 0.18 -5.07 14.61
C ASN A 19 0.23 -4.70 13.12
N SER A 20 0.38 -5.71 12.28
CA SER A 20 0.30 -5.58 10.82
C SER A 20 -0.49 -6.72 10.20
N ARG A 21 -1.10 -6.44 9.05
CA ARG A 21 -1.92 -7.40 8.30
C ARG A 21 -1.68 -7.20 6.81
N ASN A 22 -1.69 -8.28 6.03
CA ASN A 22 -1.78 -8.20 4.59
C ASN A 22 -2.76 -9.22 4.01
N LEU A 23 -3.23 -8.95 2.80
CA LEU A 23 -4.02 -9.89 2.00
C LEU A 23 -3.99 -9.47 0.53
N ALA A 24 -4.39 -10.40 -0.34
CA ALA A 24 -4.66 -10.12 -1.75
C ALA A 24 -6.17 -10.23 -2.03
N ASN A 25 -6.69 -9.36 -2.90
CA ASN A 25 -8.06 -9.40 -3.38
C ASN A 25 -8.11 -9.05 -4.87
N PRO A 26 -8.75 -9.87 -5.73
CA PRO A 26 -8.87 -9.55 -7.16
C PRO A 26 -9.72 -8.30 -7.44
N ALA A 27 -10.50 -7.82 -6.47
CA ALA A 27 -11.29 -6.61 -6.55
C ALA A 27 -10.66 -5.43 -5.76
N MET A 28 -9.35 -5.46 -5.48
CA MET A 28 -8.69 -4.44 -4.66
C MET A 28 -8.81 -3.04 -5.28
N THR A 29 -9.13 -2.06 -4.43
CA THR A 29 -8.99 -0.61 -4.66
C THR A 29 -8.32 0.02 -3.44
N ASN A 30 -7.87 1.27 -3.52
CA ASN A 30 -7.35 1.96 -2.34
C ASN A 30 -8.44 2.15 -1.29
N GLU A 31 -9.69 2.46 -1.68
CA GLU A 31 -10.79 2.62 -0.73
C GLU A 31 -11.15 1.28 -0.06
N MET A 32 -11.09 0.17 -0.79
CA MET A 32 -11.25 -1.16 -0.21
C MET A 32 -10.13 -1.45 0.80
N CYS A 33 -8.89 -1.16 0.44
CA CYS A 33 -7.75 -1.38 1.34
C CYS A 33 -7.86 -0.53 2.60
N GLU A 34 -8.25 0.74 2.47
CA GLU A 34 -8.52 1.62 3.61
C GLU A 34 -9.56 1.04 4.57
N GLY A 35 -10.68 0.52 4.03
CA GLY A 35 -11.72 -0.14 4.84
C GLY A 35 -11.28 -1.46 5.46
N ILE A 36 -10.45 -2.25 4.79
CA ILE A 36 -9.86 -3.47 5.38
C ILE A 36 -8.92 -3.14 6.53
N CYS A 37 -8.19 -2.03 6.40
CA CYS A 37 -7.30 -1.51 7.42
C CYS A 37 -8.02 -0.65 8.46
N ASP A 38 -9.32 -0.89 8.69
CA ASP A 38 -9.99 -0.30 9.85
C ASP A 38 -9.28 -0.70 11.15
N GLY A 39 -9.14 0.25 12.06
CA GLY A 39 -8.32 0.14 13.26
C GLY A 39 -6.82 0.42 13.10
N TYR A 40 -6.28 0.54 11.88
CA TYR A 40 -4.85 0.80 11.64
C TYR A 40 -4.54 2.29 11.34
N ALA A 41 -3.31 2.74 11.56
CA ALA A 41 -2.92 4.13 11.24
C ALA A 41 -2.54 4.33 9.75
N TYR A 42 -2.02 3.30 9.11
CA TYR A 42 -1.54 3.32 7.73
C TYR A 42 -2.08 2.14 6.95
N PHE A 43 -2.30 2.39 5.66
CA PHE A 43 -2.55 1.34 4.69
C PHE A 43 -1.71 1.56 3.45
N GLY A 44 -1.55 0.51 2.66
CA GLY A 44 -0.88 0.62 1.38
C GLY A 44 -1.25 -0.52 0.45
N THR A 45 -1.21 -0.22 -0.83
CA THR A 45 -1.50 -1.18 -1.89
C THR A 45 -0.25 -1.50 -2.68
N GLU A 46 -0.06 -2.77 -3.01
CA GLU A 46 1.03 -3.27 -3.83
C GLU A 46 0.50 -4.17 -4.96
N ASN A 47 1.25 -4.24 -6.06
CA ASN A 47 1.02 -5.19 -7.15
C ASN A 47 -0.42 -5.17 -7.73
N GLY A 48 -1.14 -4.07 -7.58
CA GLY A 48 -2.50 -3.90 -8.08
C GLY A 48 -3.59 -4.58 -7.25
N ASN A 49 -3.27 -5.67 -6.53
CA ASN A 49 -4.26 -6.52 -5.85
C ASN A 49 -3.97 -6.77 -4.37
N GLU A 50 -2.83 -6.34 -3.84
CA GLU A 50 -2.43 -6.56 -2.46
C GLU A 50 -2.72 -5.33 -1.59
N CYS A 51 -3.09 -5.59 -0.34
CA CYS A 51 -3.32 -4.57 0.68
C CYS A 51 -2.52 -4.90 1.94
N PHE A 52 -1.94 -3.87 2.53
CA PHE A 52 -1.12 -3.92 3.73
C PHE A 52 -1.63 -2.90 4.74
N CYS A 53 -1.75 -3.32 5.99
CA CYS A 53 -2.17 -2.51 7.11
C CYS A 53 -1.08 -2.51 8.17
N SER A 54 -0.82 -1.35 8.79
CA SER A 54 0.11 -1.24 9.91
C SER A 54 -0.23 -0.03 10.76
N ASP A 55 -0.02 -0.13 12.07
CA ASP A 55 -0.06 1.03 12.97
C ASP A 55 1.17 1.93 12.84
N THR A 56 2.23 1.41 12.21
CA THR A 56 3.51 2.10 12.12
C THR A 56 3.98 2.21 10.68
N LEU A 57 4.57 3.36 10.38
CA LEU A 57 5.39 3.60 9.21
C LEU A 57 6.76 4.07 9.71
N PRO A 58 7.82 3.23 9.65
CA PRO A 58 9.13 3.61 10.15
C PRO A 58 9.70 4.79 9.34
N ALA A 59 9.77 5.98 9.95
CA ALA A 59 10.07 7.23 9.24
C ALA A 59 11.41 7.22 8.50
N GLU A 60 12.46 6.69 9.14
CA GLU A 60 13.79 6.57 8.53
C GLU A 60 13.78 5.61 7.33
N ALA A 61 13.13 4.45 7.46
CA ALA A 61 13.03 3.49 6.38
C ALA A 61 12.19 4.05 5.22
N ALA A 62 11.08 4.74 5.51
CA ALA A 62 10.24 5.38 4.51
C ALA A 62 11.03 6.45 3.73
N ALA A 63 11.82 7.28 4.42
CA ALA A 63 12.66 8.29 3.78
C ALA A 63 13.71 7.66 2.83
N GLN A 64 14.37 6.58 3.26
CA GLN A 64 15.38 5.89 2.46
C GLN A 64 14.82 5.04 1.32
N ARG A 65 13.54 4.67 1.38
CA ARG A 65 12.89 3.79 0.41
C ARG A 65 11.93 4.52 -0.51
N LYS A 66 11.93 5.86 -0.55
CA LYS A 66 11.18 6.63 -1.57
C LYS A 66 11.52 6.12 -2.97
N ALA A 67 10.50 5.77 -3.73
CA ALA A 67 10.61 5.34 -5.12
C ALA A 67 10.01 6.40 -6.06
N PRO A 68 10.40 6.40 -7.35
CA PRO A 68 9.73 7.20 -8.36
C PRO A 68 8.24 6.91 -8.43
N GLU A 69 7.41 7.96 -8.46
CA GLU A 69 5.94 7.84 -8.44
C GLU A 69 5.37 7.04 -9.62
N ASN A 70 6.09 6.97 -10.75
CA ASN A 70 5.68 6.16 -11.90
C ASN A 70 5.80 4.65 -11.66
N GLU A 71 6.57 4.21 -10.65
CA GLU A 71 6.68 2.80 -10.30
C GLU A 71 5.50 2.29 -9.47
N CYS A 72 4.70 3.20 -8.88
CA CYS A 72 3.45 2.89 -8.20
C CYS A 72 2.20 3.13 -9.08
N ARG A 73 2.33 3.03 -10.40
CA ARG A 73 1.22 3.25 -11.36
C ARG A 73 0.55 1.97 -11.84
N MET A 74 0.84 0.82 -11.23
CA MET A 74 0.10 -0.39 -11.54
C MET A 74 -1.37 -0.16 -11.19
N PHE A 75 -2.22 -0.52 -12.13
CA PHE A 75 -3.65 -0.37 -11.97
C PHE A 75 -4.20 -1.27 -10.87
N CYS A 76 -5.14 -0.74 -10.09
CA CYS A 76 -5.91 -1.52 -9.13
C CYS A 76 -6.67 -2.65 -9.84
N ALA A 77 -6.68 -3.85 -9.26
CA ALA A 77 -7.34 -5.02 -9.83
C ALA A 77 -8.87 -4.87 -9.86
N GLY A 78 -9.44 -4.21 -8.85
CA GLY A 78 -10.86 -3.87 -8.76
C GLY A 78 -11.26 -2.61 -9.50
N ARG A 79 -10.35 -1.93 -10.21
CA ARG A 79 -10.73 -0.74 -10.96
C ARG A 79 -11.76 -1.11 -12.02
N MET A 80 -12.81 -0.33 -12.11
CA MET A 80 -13.70 -0.36 -13.28
C MET A 80 -13.08 0.50 -14.38
N ASN A 81 -13.37 0.18 -15.64
CA ASN A 81 -12.74 0.75 -16.85
C ASN A 81 -12.76 2.29 -16.97
N SER A 82 -13.45 3.01 -16.08
CA SER A 82 -13.52 4.47 -16.01
C SER A 82 -12.63 5.12 -14.93
N LYS A 83 -12.05 4.35 -13.99
CA LYS A 83 -11.18 4.90 -12.93
C LYS A 83 -9.71 4.64 -13.23
N SER A 84 -8.95 5.72 -13.44
CA SER A 84 -7.48 5.72 -13.43
C SER A 84 -6.98 5.64 -12.00
N GLU A 85 -7.23 4.51 -11.34
CA GLU A 85 -6.77 4.25 -9.98
C GLU A 85 -5.55 3.34 -9.98
N SER A 86 -4.51 3.76 -9.27
CA SER A 86 -3.26 3.00 -9.13
C SER A 86 -3.13 2.41 -7.73
N CYS A 87 -2.67 1.16 -7.65
CA CYS A 87 -2.52 0.37 -6.45
C CYS A 87 -1.09 -0.18 -6.34
N GLY A 88 -0.10 0.71 -6.35
CA GLY A 88 1.31 0.35 -6.22
C GLY A 88 1.92 -0.23 -7.50
N GLY A 89 2.80 -1.20 -7.35
CA GLY A 89 3.51 -1.91 -8.42
C GLY A 89 4.25 -3.12 -7.85
N PHE A 90 5.03 -3.82 -8.69
CA PHE A 90 5.77 -4.99 -8.22
C PHE A 90 6.88 -4.56 -7.23
N TRP A 91 6.78 -4.99 -5.97
CA TRP A 91 7.64 -4.53 -4.85
C TRP A 91 7.65 -3.00 -4.69
N ARG A 92 6.52 -2.37 -5.00
CA ARG A 92 6.30 -0.94 -4.90
C ARG A 92 4.97 -0.70 -4.23
N ILE A 93 5.04 -0.19 -3.01
CA ILE A 93 3.86 0.07 -2.20
C ILE A 93 3.52 1.55 -2.26
N GLY A 94 2.27 1.84 -2.65
CA GLY A 94 1.68 3.16 -2.47
C GLY A 94 1.16 3.24 -1.04
N VAL A 95 1.76 4.11 -0.20
CA VAL A 95 1.40 4.21 1.21
C VAL A 95 0.49 5.40 1.45
N PHE A 96 -0.49 5.22 2.32
CA PHE A 96 -1.46 6.21 2.72
C PHE A 96 -1.52 6.25 4.24
N ARG A 97 -1.68 7.46 4.81
CA ARG A 97 -2.20 7.60 6.16
C ARG A 97 -3.71 7.45 6.07
N ARG A 98 -4.30 6.64 6.94
CA ARG A 98 -5.75 6.56 7.06
C ARG A 98 -6.24 7.82 7.79
N ASP A 99 -7.10 8.58 7.16
CA ASP A 99 -7.77 9.70 7.84
C ASP A 99 -8.98 9.12 8.60
N SER A 100 -9.26 9.67 9.79
CA SER A 100 -10.25 9.14 10.75
C SER A 100 -11.69 9.27 10.25
#